data_AF-A0A6P8Z2R9-F1
#
_entry.id   AF-A0A6P8Z2R9-F1
#
_cell.length_a   1.000
_cell.length_b   1.000
_cell.length_c   1.000
_cell.angle_alpha   90.00
_cell.angle_beta   90.00
_cell.angle_gamma   90.00
#
_symmetry.space_group_name_H-M   'P 1'
#
loop_
_entity.id
_entity.type
_entity.pdbx_description
1 polymer ?
#
loop_
_entity_poly.entity_id
_entity_poly.type
_entity_poly.pdbx_seq_one_letter_code
_entity_poly.pdbx_strand_id
1 'polypeptide(L)'
;MTGARSGPGKRNQNTLPSAMTAEKKAASKWPHLRYSRAAADLGPSLHGLHGDELQGPTLGGRARRKRCGLCRITCGVVVAVLFLLVLAGSALLCFTNFFETMVRRGLVFQEDGPLFAGWRQPALKPLVRVFVYNYTNSDEFLEGLAPKLRVQEVGPYSYRETLERVNIRFHDNGTMSYSEKRTHVFEPTLSGGSEDDVVTVPNLPLIGAMARVVNEGAIAQFALNGAFLFSPPAQFDRLRAKDFLFGYNNSVYNFAKGVSALSQSGPVPKLGLIATRSGLSNDRYTVFTGKGNFSLLDVVSRFNGREALSVWESDDCNRIDGSEGAFFNLDALRDRRPVHVFNAGICRRLALEFKSETTVMDGIPALRYGPPDNFFHNALDNSDNACYRHSSFDTHLPSGVFNNSACSYGSPTYLSFPHFYLGDPSLRNVVDGMDPPDPEKHQMYFTIHPVLGMNLGAVSRIQINVMIKKASYVPQLNRFEDGMIIPVAWIETNARQFPEETKRAVYHATFTLRAVEKGMMYAFPILTFIMACILACIIIPCGTKRPKEPPIQVIRLS
;
A
#
# COMPACT_ATOMS: atom_id res chain seq x y z
N MET A 1 35.59 -52.60 22.34
CA MET A 1 34.65 -53.57 21.71
C MET A 1 33.99 -52.83 20.55
N THR A 2 34.44 -53.04 19.30
CA THR A 2 33.93 -54.05 18.34
C THR A 2 32.48 -53.79 17.88
N GLY A 3 32.18 -53.46 16.61
CA GLY A 3 33.05 -53.07 15.49
C GLY A 3 32.43 -53.29 14.09
N ALA A 4 33.03 -52.63 13.08
CA ALA A 4 33.14 -53.02 11.66
C ALA A 4 31.89 -53.17 10.73
N ARG A 5 32.01 -52.51 9.54
CA ARG A 5 31.51 -52.89 8.17
C ARG A 5 30.02 -52.72 7.85
N SER A 6 29.59 -52.51 6.58
CA SER A 6 30.23 -52.08 5.32
C SER A 6 29.17 -51.79 4.24
N GLY A 7 29.40 -50.88 3.27
CA GLY A 7 28.61 -50.78 2.02
C GLY A 7 29.22 -51.63 0.88
N PRO A 8 28.99 -51.33 -0.43
CA PRO A 8 27.86 -50.63 -1.09
C PRO A 8 27.26 -51.45 -2.29
N GLY A 9 26.24 -50.95 -3.01
CA GLY A 9 25.62 -51.64 -4.17
C GLY A 9 25.02 -50.72 -5.26
N LYS A 10 24.82 -51.23 -6.49
CA LYS A 10 24.42 -50.45 -7.70
C LYS A 10 23.39 -51.18 -8.59
N ARG A 11 22.51 -50.41 -9.29
CA ARG A 11 21.71 -50.78 -10.49
C ARG A 11 20.63 -51.88 -10.27
N ASN A 12 19.62 -52.11 -11.12
CA ASN A 12 19.29 -51.54 -12.46
C ASN A 12 17.76 -51.54 -12.78
N GLN A 13 17.34 -50.61 -13.66
CA GLN A 13 16.25 -50.65 -14.69
C GLN A 13 14.93 -51.50 -14.57
N ASN A 14 13.82 -50.82 -14.92
CA ASN A 14 12.63 -51.24 -15.71
C ASN A 14 11.68 -52.39 -15.26
N THR A 15 10.38 -52.10 -15.12
CA THR A 15 9.30 -52.38 -16.12
C THR A 15 7.89 -51.91 -15.67
N LEU A 16 6.95 -51.83 -16.62
CA LEU A 16 5.49 -51.60 -16.44
C LEU A 16 4.72 -52.94 -16.47
N PRO A 17 3.45 -52.98 -16.00
CA PRO A 17 2.34 -53.12 -16.95
C PRO A 17 1.04 -52.34 -16.58
N SER A 18 0.04 -52.39 -17.48
CA SER A 18 -1.20 -51.57 -17.46
C SER A 18 -2.51 -52.38 -17.34
N ALA A 19 -3.55 -51.80 -16.72
CA ALA A 19 -5.01 -52.02 -16.96
C ALA A 19 -5.80 -50.96 -16.13
N MET A 20 -6.74 -50.15 -16.65
CA MET A 20 -8.15 -50.44 -17.04
C MET A 20 -9.06 -50.83 -15.84
N THR A 21 -10.30 -50.33 -15.65
CA THR A 21 -11.22 -49.59 -16.57
C THR A 21 -12.34 -48.81 -15.83
N ALA A 22 -12.94 -47.82 -16.51
CA ALA A 22 -14.31 -47.29 -16.29
C ALA A 22 -14.60 -46.56 -14.94
N GLU A 23 -15.55 -45.63 -14.76
CA GLU A 23 -16.56 -44.93 -15.60
C GLU A 23 -16.96 -43.63 -14.83
N LYS A 24 -17.79 -42.65 -15.24
CA LYS A 24 -18.64 -42.30 -16.42
C LYS A 24 -18.48 -40.78 -16.71
N LYS A 25 -18.80 -40.33 -17.93
CA LYS A 25 -19.23 -38.93 -18.20
C LYS A 25 -20.14 -38.89 -19.44
N ALA A 26 -21.26 -38.16 -19.38
CA ALA A 26 -22.20 -38.01 -20.50
C ALA A 26 -21.79 -36.87 -21.44
N ALA A 27 -22.18 -36.97 -22.71
CA ALA A 27 -21.79 -36.05 -23.78
C ALA A 27 -22.96 -35.23 -24.35
N SER A 28 -22.66 -34.04 -24.86
CA SER A 28 -23.55 -33.26 -25.75
C SER A 28 -23.08 -33.38 -27.20
N LYS A 29 -24.02 -33.28 -28.16
CA LYS A 29 -23.78 -33.56 -29.59
C LYS A 29 -23.65 -32.28 -30.41
N TRP A 30 -22.64 -32.21 -31.28
CA TRP A 30 -22.69 -31.48 -32.56
C TRP A 30 -21.92 -32.29 -33.63
N PRO A 31 -22.42 -32.42 -34.87
CA PRO A 31 -21.82 -33.31 -35.88
C PRO A 31 -20.73 -32.61 -36.72
N HIS A 32 -19.62 -33.30 -36.97
CA HIS A 32 -18.59 -32.88 -37.93
C HIS A 32 -18.85 -33.47 -39.32
N LEU A 33 -18.86 -32.62 -40.35
CA LEU A 33 -18.81 -33.07 -41.75
C LEU A 33 -17.36 -33.36 -42.17
N ARG A 34 -17.08 -34.59 -42.58
CA ARG A 34 -15.83 -34.96 -43.28
C ARG A 34 -16.06 -34.83 -44.79
N TYR A 35 -15.10 -34.26 -45.51
CA TYR A 35 -14.97 -34.45 -46.96
C TYR A 35 -13.84 -35.43 -47.24
N SER A 36 -14.17 -36.59 -47.83
CA SER A 36 -13.16 -37.49 -48.38
C SER A 36 -12.73 -37.00 -49.76
N ARG A 37 -11.46 -37.18 -50.11
CA ARG A 37 -11.07 -37.26 -51.52
C ARG A 37 -11.54 -38.61 -52.06
N ALA A 38 -11.90 -38.63 -53.34
CA ALA A 38 -12.01 -39.84 -54.14
C ALA A 38 -11.42 -39.51 -55.52
N ALA A 39 -10.43 -40.29 -55.94
CA ALA A 39 -10.04 -40.41 -57.34
C ALA A 39 -10.62 -41.74 -57.86
N ALA A 40 -10.82 -41.85 -59.17
CA ALA A 40 -11.24 -43.07 -59.84
C ALA A 40 -10.57 -43.15 -61.22
N ASP A 41 -10.30 -44.38 -61.67
CA ASP A 41 -9.29 -44.68 -62.69
C ASP A 41 -9.79 -44.70 -64.14
N LEU A 42 -8.91 -45.15 -65.05
CA LEU A 42 -9.03 -45.02 -66.51
C LEU A 42 -9.70 -46.21 -67.24
N GLY A 43 -10.44 -45.86 -68.30
CA GLY A 43 -10.42 -46.57 -69.60
C GLY A 43 -11.49 -47.64 -69.87
N PRO A 44 -11.55 -48.21 -71.11
CA PRO A 44 -11.01 -47.66 -72.36
C PRO A 44 -11.95 -47.82 -73.60
N SER A 45 -11.58 -47.11 -74.69
CA SER A 45 -11.83 -47.41 -76.13
C SER A 45 -13.25 -47.68 -76.70
N LEU A 46 -13.63 -46.92 -77.75
CA LEU A 46 -14.01 -47.46 -79.08
C LEU A 46 -14.10 -46.35 -80.18
N HIS A 47 -14.38 -46.75 -81.43
CA HIS A 47 -14.15 -45.99 -82.68
C HIS A 47 -15.35 -45.17 -83.23
N GLY A 48 -15.03 -44.13 -84.02
CA GLY A 48 -15.89 -43.55 -85.08
C GLY A 48 -16.73 -42.33 -84.68
N LEU A 49 -17.20 -41.47 -85.61
CA LEU A 49 -16.95 -41.36 -87.07
C LEU A 49 -17.25 -39.91 -87.55
N HIS A 50 -17.17 -39.64 -88.86
CA HIS A 50 -17.48 -38.35 -89.53
C HIS A 50 -18.83 -37.69 -89.14
N GLY A 51 -18.96 -36.37 -89.36
CA GLY A 51 -20.29 -35.75 -89.55
C GLY A 51 -20.40 -34.23 -89.35
N ASP A 52 -20.14 -33.48 -90.42
CA ASP A 52 -20.81 -32.26 -90.91
C ASP A 52 -21.31 -31.11 -90.00
N GLU A 53 -20.87 -29.93 -90.44
CA GLU A 53 -21.34 -28.57 -90.20
C GLU A 53 -22.87 -28.35 -90.20
N LEU A 54 -23.36 -27.52 -89.27
CA LEU A 54 -24.58 -26.73 -89.46
C LEU A 54 -24.61 -25.48 -88.57
N GLN A 55 -24.97 -24.32 -89.14
CA GLN A 55 -24.98 -23.02 -88.47
C GLN A 55 -26.35 -22.75 -87.82
N GLY A 56 -26.36 -22.21 -86.58
CA GLY A 56 -27.58 -21.83 -85.85
C GLY A 56 -27.30 -20.72 -84.81
N PRO A 57 -28.19 -19.74 -84.60
CA PRO A 57 -27.80 -18.44 -84.04
C PRO A 57 -27.81 -18.33 -82.50
N THR A 58 -27.16 -17.27 -82.04
CA THR A 58 -27.00 -16.89 -80.62
C THR A 58 -28.29 -16.40 -79.93
N LEU A 59 -28.41 -16.64 -78.61
CA LEU A 59 -29.09 -15.76 -77.64
C LEU A 59 -28.80 -16.20 -76.18
N GLY A 60 -28.76 -15.27 -75.22
CA GLY A 60 -28.71 -15.58 -73.77
C GLY A 60 -27.73 -14.78 -72.88
N GLY A 61 -26.74 -14.08 -73.45
CA GLY A 61 -25.59 -13.52 -72.72
C GLY A 61 -25.79 -12.26 -71.84
N ARG A 62 -26.95 -12.03 -71.19
CA ARG A 62 -27.19 -10.77 -70.43
C ARG A 62 -27.65 -10.89 -68.96
N ALA A 63 -28.15 -12.02 -68.48
CA ALA A 63 -28.74 -12.10 -67.12
C ALA A 63 -27.71 -12.00 -65.96
N ARG A 64 -26.48 -12.50 -66.14
CA ARG A 64 -25.54 -12.77 -65.02
C ARG A 64 -24.83 -11.52 -64.45
N ARG A 65 -24.88 -10.35 -65.13
CA ARG A 65 -24.02 -9.19 -64.81
C ARG A 65 -24.54 -8.26 -63.71
N LYS A 66 -25.87 -8.17 -63.49
CA LYS A 66 -26.46 -7.18 -62.56
C LYS A 66 -26.24 -7.49 -61.07
N ARG A 67 -26.20 -8.76 -60.65
CA ARG A 67 -26.04 -9.13 -59.22
C ARG A 67 -24.69 -8.71 -58.62
N CYS A 68 -23.61 -8.66 -59.42
CA CYS A 68 -22.28 -8.25 -58.94
C CYS A 68 -22.17 -6.73 -58.67
N GLY A 69 -23.01 -5.89 -59.27
CA GLY A 69 -23.00 -4.45 -59.04
C GLY A 69 -23.52 -4.07 -57.66
N LEU A 70 -24.73 -4.55 -57.32
CA LEU A 70 -25.36 -4.27 -56.02
C LEU A 70 -24.50 -4.80 -54.86
N CYS A 71 -23.96 -6.02 -54.99
CA CYS A 71 -23.09 -6.62 -53.97
C CYS A 71 -21.81 -5.79 -53.72
N ARG A 72 -21.19 -5.24 -54.78
CA ARG A 72 -20.04 -4.33 -54.63
C ARG A 72 -20.39 -3.05 -53.89
N ILE A 73 -21.56 -2.46 -54.16
CA ILE A 73 -22.03 -1.25 -53.49
C ILE A 73 -22.28 -1.54 -51.99
N THR A 74 -22.98 -2.63 -51.66
CA THR A 74 -23.24 -3.00 -50.25
C THR A 74 -21.95 -3.31 -49.49
N CYS A 75 -21.01 -4.04 -50.09
CA CYS A 75 -19.70 -4.29 -49.46
C CYS A 75 -18.87 -3.01 -49.31
N GLY A 76 -18.90 -2.12 -50.31
CA GLY A 76 -18.21 -0.81 -50.25
C GLY A 76 -18.75 0.08 -49.13
N VAL A 77 -20.07 0.14 -48.94
CA VAL A 77 -20.69 0.88 -47.83
C VAL A 77 -20.31 0.29 -46.47
N VAL A 78 -20.34 -1.04 -46.31
CA VAL A 78 -19.92 -1.69 -45.06
C VAL A 78 -18.44 -1.43 -44.75
N VAL A 79 -17.55 -1.54 -45.75
CA VAL A 79 -16.13 -1.23 -45.59
C VAL A 79 -15.91 0.26 -45.25
N ALA A 80 -16.66 1.18 -45.86
CA ALA A 80 -16.57 2.60 -45.56
C ALA A 80 -17.04 2.94 -44.14
N VAL A 81 -18.14 2.35 -43.66
CA VAL A 81 -18.61 2.53 -42.28
C VAL A 81 -17.60 1.96 -41.27
N LEU A 82 -17.06 0.76 -41.53
CA LEU A 82 -16.02 0.17 -40.68
C LEU A 82 -14.72 1.01 -40.70
N PHE A 83 -14.32 1.54 -41.85
CA PHE A 83 -13.18 2.47 -41.95
C PHE A 83 -13.40 3.72 -41.10
N LEU A 84 -14.57 4.35 -41.17
CA LEU A 84 -14.90 5.54 -40.36
C LEU A 84 -14.92 5.24 -38.86
N LEU A 85 -15.44 4.08 -38.44
CA LEU A 85 -15.43 3.65 -37.04
C LEU A 85 -14.01 3.40 -36.51
N VAL A 86 -13.16 2.73 -37.28
CA VAL A 86 -11.76 2.47 -36.89
C VAL A 86 -10.91 3.75 -36.94
N LEU A 87 -11.16 4.64 -37.91
CA LEU A 87 -10.53 5.97 -37.99
C LEU A 87 -10.91 6.83 -36.77
N ALA A 88 -12.18 6.84 -36.38
CA ALA A 88 -12.63 7.54 -35.17
C ALA A 88 -12.02 6.94 -33.89
N GLY A 89 -11.92 5.61 -33.79
CA GLY A 89 -11.23 4.92 -32.70
C GLY A 89 -9.73 5.25 -32.64
N SER A 90 -9.06 5.29 -33.78
CA SER A 90 -7.66 5.70 -33.90
C SER A 90 -7.47 7.15 -33.46
N ALA A 91 -8.33 8.05 -33.92
CA ALA A 91 -8.27 9.46 -33.54
C ALA A 91 -8.48 9.65 -32.03
N LEU A 92 -9.46 8.95 -31.45
CA LEU A 92 -9.73 8.97 -30.01
C LEU A 92 -8.54 8.45 -29.18
N LEU A 93 -7.93 7.34 -29.59
CA LEU A 93 -6.83 6.71 -28.85
C LEU A 93 -5.48 7.41 -29.04
N CYS A 94 -5.22 8.02 -30.21
CA CYS A 94 -3.92 8.65 -30.50
C CYS A 94 -3.87 10.16 -30.19
N PHE A 95 -5.01 10.87 -30.20
CA PHE A 95 -5.06 12.32 -29.95
C PHE A 95 -5.79 12.71 -28.66
N THR A 96 -6.24 11.77 -27.82
CA THR A 96 -6.85 12.07 -26.53
C THR A 96 -6.40 11.11 -25.43
N ASN A 97 -6.37 11.56 -24.18
CA ASN A 97 -6.04 10.74 -23.01
C ASN A 97 -7.22 9.81 -22.60
N PHE A 98 -7.94 9.22 -23.56
CA PHE A 98 -9.15 8.43 -23.30
C PHE A 98 -8.87 7.22 -22.39
N PHE A 99 -7.81 6.44 -22.69
CA PHE A 99 -7.46 5.26 -21.90
C PHE A 99 -7.09 5.62 -20.47
N GLU A 100 -6.20 6.60 -20.29
CA GLU A 100 -5.82 7.13 -18.97
C GLU A 100 -7.03 7.67 -18.19
N THR A 101 -7.94 8.39 -18.86
CA THR A 101 -9.18 8.90 -18.25
C THR A 101 -10.08 7.75 -17.79
N MET A 102 -10.16 6.66 -18.55
CA MET A 102 -10.94 5.48 -18.18
C MET A 102 -10.32 4.70 -17.02
N VAL A 103 -8.99 4.59 -16.96
CA VAL A 103 -8.25 4.02 -15.82
C VAL A 103 -8.45 4.89 -14.56
N ARG A 104 -8.26 6.21 -14.65
CA ARG A 104 -8.51 7.16 -13.54
C ARG A 104 -9.95 7.08 -13.02
N ARG A 105 -10.95 6.90 -13.90
CA ARG A 105 -12.37 6.70 -13.51
C ARG A 105 -12.64 5.37 -12.79
N GLY A 106 -11.82 4.34 -12.99
CA GLY A 106 -11.88 3.08 -12.25
C GLY A 106 -11.11 3.09 -10.92
N LEU A 107 -10.23 4.08 -10.71
CA LEU A 107 -9.33 4.17 -9.55
C LEU A 107 -9.82 5.15 -8.47
N VAL A 108 -11.14 5.33 -8.32
CA VAL A 108 -11.74 6.20 -7.29
C VAL A 108 -12.62 5.41 -6.33
N PHE A 109 -12.74 5.88 -5.09
CA PHE A 109 -13.57 5.23 -4.07
C PHE A 109 -15.05 5.48 -4.36
N GLN A 110 -15.71 4.49 -4.98
CA GLN A 110 -17.16 4.45 -5.20
C GLN A 110 -17.77 3.36 -4.32
N GLU A 111 -19.00 3.57 -3.89
CA GLU A 111 -19.80 2.55 -3.21
C GLU A 111 -19.90 1.29 -4.09
N ASP A 112 -19.72 0.12 -3.47
CA ASP A 112 -19.56 -1.21 -4.11
C ASP A 112 -18.48 -1.34 -5.21
N GLY A 113 -17.62 -0.34 -5.39
CA GLY A 113 -16.51 -0.39 -6.34
C GLY A 113 -15.41 -1.38 -5.92
N PRO A 114 -14.71 -2.04 -6.87
CA PRO A 114 -13.70 -3.06 -6.55
C PRO A 114 -12.51 -2.49 -5.77
N LEU A 115 -12.12 -1.24 -6.04
CA LEU A 115 -11.09 -0.53 -5.29
C LEU A 115 -11.54 -0.28 -3.84
N PHE A 116 -12.79 0.14 -3.64
CA PHE A 116 -13.36 0.43 -2.34
C PHE A 116 -13.48 -0.84 -1.48
N ALA A 117 -13.87 -1.97 -2.06
CA ALA A 117 -13.89 -3.26 -1.35
C ALA A 117 -12.49 -3.62 -0.80
N GLY A 118 -11.45 -3.53 -1.63
CA GLY A 118 -10.06 -3.80 -1.22
C GLY A 118 -9.49 -2.77 -0.24
N TRP A 119 -9.94 -1.52 -0.27
CA TRP A 119 -9.54 -0.48 0.68
C TRP A 119 -10.29 -0.57 2.03
N ARG A 120 -11.53 -1.07 2.02
CA ARG A 120 -12.38 -1.24 3.21
C ARG A 120 -11.89 -2.37 4.11
N GLN A 121 -11.48 -3.50 3.52
CA GLN A 121 -10.87 -4.63 4.23
C GLN A 121 -9.62 -5.08 3.46
N PRO A 122 -8.45 -4.46 3.70
CA PRO A 122 -7.21 -4.82 3.02
C PRO A 122 -6.81 -6.28 3.25
N ALA A 123 -6.56 -7.00 2.15
CA ALA A 123 -6.05 -8.37 2.22
C ALA A 123 -4.57 -8.44 2.71
N LEU A 124 -3.85 -7.33 2.63
CA LEU A 124 -2.55 -7.14 3.28
C LEU A 124 -2.73 -7.08 4.80
N LYS A 125 -2.00 -7.94 5.52
CA LYS A 125 -1.97 -7.98 6.98
C LYS A 125 -0.56 -7.67 7.49
N PRO A 126 -0.26 -6.41 7.87
CA PRO A 126 1.07 -6.00 8.31
C PRO A 126 1.58 -6.81 9.50
N LEU A 127 2.89 -7.01 9.55
CA LEU A 127 3.56 -7.59 10.72
C LEU A 127 4.04 -6.45 11.62
N VAL A 128 3.42 -6.29 12.79
CA VAL A 128 3.80 -5.35 13.83
C VAL A 128 4.77 -6.06 14.77
N ARG A 129 6.02 -5.60 14.82
CA ARG A 129 7.10 -6.18 15.62
C ARG A 129 7.49 -5.16 16.68
N VAL A 130 7.34 -5.49 17.96
CA VAL A 130 7.71 -4.60 19.06
C VAL A 130 8.96 -5.11 19.77
N PHE A 131 9.93 -4.23 19.93
CA PHE A 131 11.19 -4.46 20.62
C PHE A 131 11.17 -3.61 21.89
N VAL A 132 11.34 -4.22 23.05
CA VAL A 132 11.22 -3.54 24.36
C VAL A 132 12.61 -3.35 24.94
N TYR A 133 12.88 -2.18 25.52
CA TYR A 133 14.11 -1.93 26.27
C TYR A 133 13.92 -2.38 27.73
N ASN A 134 14.37 -3.61 28.01
CA ASN A 134 14.30 -4.23 29.33
C ASN A 134 15.42 -3.69 30.23
N TYR A 135 15.07 -3.12 31.38
CA TYR A 135 16.02 -2.51 32.31
C TYR A 135 16.62 -3.56 33.25
N THR A 136 17.91 -3.86 33.09
CA THR A 136 18.56 -5.01 33.76
C THR A 136 19.12 -4.70 35.14
N ASN A 137 19.31 -3.42 35.49
CA ASN A 137 19.86 -2.98 36.77
C ASN A 137 19.03 -1.88 37.46
N SER A 138 17.72 -1.89 37.25
CA SER A 138 16.77 -0.93 37.87
C SER A 138 16.97 -0.80 39.38
N ASP A 139 17.08 -1.93 40.07
CA ASP A 139 17.22 -1.99 41.53
C ASP A 139 18.59 -1.43 41.99
N GLU A 140 19.70 -1.83 41.34
CA GLU A 140 21.05 -1.27 41.60
C GLU A 140 21.08 0.26 41.45
N PHE A 141 20.38 0.80 40.44
CA PHE A 141 20.35 2.24 40.17
C PHE A 141 19.55 3.00 41.23
N LEU A 142 18.39 2.47 41.63
CA LEU A 142 17.52 3.05 42.66
C LEU A 142 18.20 3.03 44.05
N GLU A 143 18.91 1.97 44.38
CA GLU A 143 19.74 1.87 45.61
C GLU A 143 21.01 2.74 45.55
N GLY A 144 21.37 3.25 44.37
CA GLY A 144 22.56 4.09 44.16
C GLY A 144 23.87 3.31 43.96
N LEU A 145 23.82 1.97 43.93
CA LEU A 145 24.96 1.09 43.64
C LEU A 145 25.44 1.24 42.19
N ALA A 146 24.52 1.50 41.26
CA ALA A 146 24.85 1.85 39.88
C ALA A 146 24.67 3.37 39.63
N PRO A 147 25.63 4.04 38.95
CA PRO A 147 25.48 5.45 38.60
C PRO A 147 24.52 5.67 37.43
N LYS A 148 24.27 4.63 36.61
CA LYS A 148 23.57 4.71 35.32
C LYS A 148 22.71 3.45 35.07
N LEU A 149 21.64 3.62 34.31
CA LEU A 149 20.74 2.55 33.88
C LEU A 149 21.28 1.80 32.66
N ARG A 150 21.18 0.46 32.71
CA ARG A 150 21.51 -0.47 31.62
C ARG A 150 20.22 -1.03 31.04
N VAL A 151 20.09 -1.00 29.71
CA VAL A 151 18.99 -1.63 28.97
C VAL A 151 19.51 -2.82 28.15
N GLN A 152 18.62 -3.76 27.88
CA GLN A 152 18.79 -4.82 26.91
C GLN A 152 17.57 -4.80 25.98
N GLU A 153 17.78 -4.82 24.67
CA GLU A 153 16.67 -5.03 23.74
C GLU A 153 16.16 -6.48 23.84
N VAL A 154 14.84 -6.64 23.99
CA VAL A 154 14.16 -7.94 23.99
C VAL A 154 12.99 -7.95 23.02
N GLY A 155 12.79 -9.08 22.35
CA GLY A 155 11.84 -9.25 21.26
C GLY A 155 12.51 -9.73 19.97
N PRO A 156 11.91 -9.50 18.79
CA PRO A 156 10.61 -8.84 18.61
C PRO A 156 9.47 -9.67 19.21
N TYR A 157 8.47 -8.99 19.77
CA TYR A 157 7.14 -9.55 19.96
C TYR A 157 6.33 -9.22 18.71
N SER A 158 6.09 -10.24 17.88
CA SER A 158 5.52 -10.07 16.54
C SER A 158 4.04 -10.41 16.52
N TYR A 159 3.24 -9.51 15.95
CA TYR A 159 1.80 -9.62 15.84
C TYR A 159 1.36 -9.30 14.41
N ARG A 160 0.45 -10.10 13.86
CA ARG A 160 -0.20 -9.80 12.58
C ARG A 160 -1.39 -8.89 12.81
N GLU A 161 -1.35 -7.68 12.24
CA GLU A 161 -2.45 -6.73 12.28
C GLU A 161 -3.47 -7.06 11.18
N THR A 162 -4.76 -7.04 11.52
CA THR A 162 -5.87 -7.01 10.55
C THR A 162 -6.62 -5.69 10.72
N LEU A 163 -6.82 -4.97 9.62
CA LEU A 163 -7.52 -3.69 9.59
C LEU A 163 -8.87 -3.84 8.88
N GLU A 164 -9.92 -3.26 9.47
CA GLU A 164 -11.25 -3.13 8.90
C GLU A 164 -11.72 -1.68 9.04
N ARG A 165 -12.20 -1.08 7.95
CA ARG A 165 -12.82 0.25 7.96
C ARG A 165 -14.33 0.10 8.11
N VAL A 166 -14.87 0.74 9.15
CA VAL A 166 -16.25 0.61 9.61
C VAL A 166 -16.92 1.98 9.71
N ASN A 167 -18.25 1.99 9.90
CA ASN A 167 -19.05 3.21 10.03
C ASN A 167 -18.81 4.19 8.86
N ILE A 168 -18.64 3.64 7.65
CA ILE A 168 -18.35 4.36 6.42
C ILE A 168 -19.62 5.10 5.98
N ARG A 169 -19.48 6.35 5.56
CA ARG A 169 -20.52 7.17 4.95
C ARG A 169 -19.94 8.03 3.84
N PHE A 170 -20.43 7.86 2.62
CA PHE A 170 -20.13 8.75 1.50
C PHE A 170 -20.90 10.08 1.64
N HIS A 171 -20.37 11.14 1.03
CA HIS A 171 -20.97 12.48 1.01
C HIS A 171 -20.94 13.08 -0.40
N ASP A 172 -21.91 13.94 -0.71
CA ASP A 172 -22.10 14.50 -2.06
C ASP A 172 -20.92 15.36 -2.54
N ASN A 173 -20.17 15.97 -1.60
CA ASN A 173 -18.97 16.76 -1.87
C ASN A 173 -17.76 15.92 -2.36
N GLY A 174 -17.91 14.61 -2.56
CA GLY A 174 -16.83 13.73 -3.01
C GLY A 174 -15.89 13.26 -1.89
N THR A 175 -16.28 13.40 -0.63
CA THR A 175 -15.58 12.79 0.51
C THR A 175 -16.32 11.57 1.07
N MET A 176 -15.64 10.79 1.91
CA MET A 176 -16.26 9.75 2.74
C MET A 176 -15.66 9.76 4.15
N SER A 177 -16.51 9.60 5.18
CA SER A 177 -16.08 9.51 6.58
C SER A 177 -16.17 8.08 7.10
N TYR A 178 -15.18 7.65 7.88
CA TYR A 178 -15.11 6.29 8.43
C TYR A 178 -14.34 6.26 9.76
N SER A 179 -14.42 5.13 10.46
CA SER A 179 -13.60 4.83 11.64
C SER A 179 -12.87 3.50 11.43
N GLU A 180 -11.72 3.32 12.08
CA GLU A 180 -10.92 2.11 11.93
C GLU A 180 -11.15 1.12 13.06
N LYS A 181 -11.11 -0.17 12.72
CA LYS A 181 -11.13 -1.29 13.66
C LYS A 181 -9.93 -2.19 13.37
N ARG A 182 -9.06 -2.38 14.35
CA ARG A 182 -7.78 -3.09 14.23
C ARG A 182 -7.71 -4.24 15.22
N THR A 183 -7.25 -5.41 14.78
CA THR A 183 -6.99 -6.56 15.66
C THR A 183 -5.57 -7.09 15.45
N HIS A 184 -4.95 -7.55 16.53
CA HIS A 184 -3.59 -8.07 16.57
C HIS A 184 -3.62 -9.55 16.98
N VAL A 185 -2.93 -10.41 16.24
CA VAL A 185 -2.80 -11.85 16.52
C VAL A 185 -1.31 -12.17 16.67
N PHE A 186 -0.90 -12.79 17.78
CA PHE A 186 0.50 -13.11 18.03
C PHE A 186 1.05 -14.14 17.01
N GLU A 187 2.31 -13.97 16.63
CA GLU A 187 3.02 -14.79 15.64
C GLU A 187 4.29 -15.37 16.28
N PRO A 188 4.20 -16.52 17.00
CA PRO A 188 5.31 -17.07 17.78
C PRO A 188 6.55 -17.38 16.92
N THR A 189 6.35 -17.91 15.71
CA THR A 189 7.43 -18.29 14.78
C THR A 189 8.15 -17.11 14.14
N LEU A 190 7.64 -15.88 14.32
CA LEU A 190 8.24 -14.63 13.87
C LEU A 190 8.68 -13.75 15.05
N SER A 191 8.58 -14.26 16.29
CA SER A 191 8.94 -13.57 17.53
C SER A 191 10.28 -14.09 18.08
N GLY A 192 11.01 -13.23 18.80
CA GLY A 192 12.25 -13.60 19.49
C GLY A 192 12.04 -14.16 20.91
N GLY A 193 10.81 -14.06 21.44
CA GLY A 193 10.43 -14.48 22.79
C GLY A 193 8.92 -14.71 22.90
N SER A 194 8.44 -15.06 24.10
CA SER A 194 7.02 -15.33 24.36
C SER A 194 6.25 -14.07 24.73
N GLU A 195 4.96 -14.00 24.39
CA GLU A 195 4.10 -12.91 24.84
C GLU A 195 3.89 -12.88 26.38
N ASP A 196 4.23 -13.99 27.07
CA ASP A 196 4.30 -14.10 28.54
C ASP A 196 5.70 -13.77 29.14
N ASP A 197 6.71 -13.42 28.34
CA ASP A 197 8.04 -13.01 28.84
C ASP A 197 7.92 -11.83 29.81
N VAL A 198 8.62 -11.87 30.95
CA VAL A 198 8.61 -10.78 31.93
C VAL A 198 9.69 -9.75 31.60
N VAL A 199 9.27 -8.50 31.43
CA VAL A 199 10.12 -7.33 31.16
C VAL A 199 10.03 -6.33 32.30
N THR A 200 11.17 -5.70 32.63
CA THR A 200 11.26 -4.58 33.57
C THR A 200 11.30 -3.28 32.78
N VAL A 201 10.27 -2.44 32.93
CA VAL A 201 10.05 -1.24 32.12
C VAL A 201 9.73 -0.03 33.01
N PRO A 202 9.98 1.22 32.56
CA PRO A 202 9.67 2.40 33.36
C PRO A 202 8.16 2.50 33.65
N ASN A 203 7.79 2.89 34.87
CA ASN A 203 6.39 3.06 35.26
C ASN A 203 5.77 4.28 34.55
N LEU A 204 5.23 4.06 33.35
CA LEU A 204 4.68 5.12 32.50
C LEU A 204 3.54 5.90 33.20
N PRO A 205 2.63 5.28 33.97
CA PRO A 205 1.66 5.98 34.80
C PRO A 205 2.27 6.94 35.84
N LEU A 206 3.33 6.52 36.54
CA LEU A 206 4.04 7.38 37.50
C LEU A 206 4.70 8.57 36.78
N ILE A 207 5.40 8.30 35.67
CA ILE A 207 6.10 9.33 34.89
C ILE A 207 5.10 10.35 34.31
N GLY A 208 3.94 9.89 33.82
CA GLY A 208 2.84 10.74 33.37
C GLY A 208 2.23 11.59 34.49
N ALA A 209 2.01 11.00 35.67
CA ALA A 209 1.51 11.75 36.84
C ALA A 209 2.50 12.83 37.29
N MET A 210 3.80 12.51 37.31
CA MET A 210 4.88 13.43 37.69
C MET A 210 5.02 14.60 36.71
N ALA A 211 5.02 14.33 35.40
CA ALA A 211 5.08 15.37 34.38
C ALA A 211 3.82 16.24 34.32
N ARG A 212 2.66 15.73 34.77
CA ARG A 212 1.48 16.57 34.98
C ARG A 212 1.62 17.47 36.21
N VAL A 213 1.97 16.90 37.36
CA VAL A 213 1.96 17.61 38.65
C VAL A 213 3.10 18.64 38.81
N VAL A 214 4.20 18.51 38.07
CA VAL A 214 5.34 19.46 38.16
C VAL A 214 4.95 20.90 37.78
N ASN A 215 3.95 21.06 36.91
CA ASN A 215 3.40 22.35 36.50
C ASN A 215 2.27 22.85 37.41
N GLU A 216 1.84 22.04 38.39
CA GLU A 216 0.75 22.35 39.32
C GLU A 216 1.28 22.95 40.63
N GLY A 217 0.44 23.75 41.30
CA GLY A 217 0.78 24.38 42.58
C GLY A 217 1.09 23.38 43.70
N ALA A 218 1.85 23.83 44.71
CA ALA A 218 2.38 22.98 45.78
C ALA A 218 1.33 22.08 46.47
N ILE A 219 0.08 22.54 46.63
CA ILE A 219 -1.03 21.76 47.20
C ILE A 219 -1.28 20.46 46.40
N ALA A 220 -1.25 20.51 45.06
CA ALA A 220 -1.43 19.34 44.21
C ALA A 220 -0.24 18.37 44.30
N GLN A 221 0.99 18.90 44.40
CA GLN A 221 2.19 18.09 44.60
C GLN A 221 2.17 17.39 45.97
N PHE A 222 1.79 18.09 47.04
CA PHE A 222 1.60 17.49 48.37
C PHE A 222 0.48 16.45 48.39
N ALA A 223 -0.63 16.68 47.68
CA ALA A 223 -1.72 15.71 47.56
C ALA A 223 -1.27 14.42 46.85
N LEU A 224 -0.49 14.52 45.76
CA LEU A 224 0.06 13.36 45.06
C LEU A 224 1.08 12.61 45.93
N ASN A 225 2.00 13.33 46.60
CA ASN A 225 2.96 12.70 47.51
C ASN A 225 2.23 12.01 48.69
N GLY A 226 1.17 12.63 49.23
CA GLY A 226 0.31 12.01 50.24
C GLY A 226 -0.29 10.69 49.77
N ALA A 227 -0.83 10.64 48.54
CA ALA A 227 -1.31 9.40 47.95
C ALA A 227 -0.19 8.34 47.80
N PHE A 228 1.01 8.76 47.39
CA PHE A 228 2.18 7.89 47.29
C PHE A 228 2.78 7.46 48.64
N LEU A 229 2.47 8.13 49.76
CA LEU A 229 2.82 7.65 51.11
C LEU A 229 1.90 6.49 51.55
N PHE A 230 0.62 6.51 51.15
CA PHE A 230 -0.31 5.39 51.41
C PHE A 230 -0.11 4.20 50.45
N SER A 231 0.30 4.45 49.21
CA SER A 231 0.62 3.40 48.23
C SER A 231 1.84 3.81 47.39
N PRO A 232 3.08 3.51 47.87
CA PRO A 232 4.30 3.83 47.15
C PRO A 232 4.36 3.15 45.77
N PRO A 233 4.45 3.91 44.66
CA PRO A 233 4.62 3.34 43.34
C PRO A 233 6.08 3.00 43.08
N ALA A 234 6.33 1.81 42.53
CA ALA A 234 7.65 1.46 42.02
C ALA A 234 7.97 2.28 40.76
N GLN A 235 9.23 2.69 40.62
CA GLN A 235 9.69 3.50 39.48
C GLN A 235 9.77 2.69 38.17
N PHE A 236 9.90 1.36 38.29
CA PHE A 236 9.81 0.40 37.20
C PHE A 236 8.71 -0.61 37.51
N ASP A 237 7.90 -0.95 36.51
CA ASP A 237 6.93 -2.05 36.59
C ASP A 237 7.56 -3.33 36.00
N ARG A 238 7.35 -4.48 36.64
CA ARG A 238 7.70 -5.81 36.12
C ARG A 238 6.44 -6.46 35.55
N LEU A 239 6.36 -6.56 34.23
CA LEU A 239 5.14 -6.91 33.50
C LEU A 239 5.43 -8.00 32.47
N ARG A 240 4.42 -8.78 32.09
CA ARG A 240 4.54 -9.63 30.89
C ARG A 240 4.45 -8.78 29.63
N ALA A 241 5.15 -9.16 28.58
CA ALA A 241 5.18 -8.42 27.31
C ALA A 241 3.77 -8.08 26.79
N LYS A 242 2.83 -9.04 26.75
CA LYS A 242 1.45 -8.77 26.32
C LYS A 242 0.69 -7.77 27.19
N ASP A 243 0.87 -7.84 28.51
CA ASP A 243 0.19 -6.94 29.45
C ASP A 243 0.74 -5.51 29.26
N PHE A 244 2.06 -5.36 29.09
CA PHE A 244 2.69 -4.08 28.79
C PHE A 244 2.28 -3.48 27.43
N LEU A 245 2.06 -4.33 26.41
CA LEU A 245 1.69 -3.87 25.07
C LEU A 245 0.19 -3.55 24.93
N PHE A 246 -0.71 -4.40 25.43
CA PHE A 246 -2.16 -4.29 25.19
C PHE A 246 -2.98 -3.85 26.41
N GLY A 247 -2.43 -3.92 27.62
CA GLY A 247 -2.95 -3.21 28.78
C GLY A 247 -2.80 -3.94 30.12
N TYR A 248 -2.40 -3.17 31.13
CA TYR A 248 -2.23 -3.58 32.52
C TYR A 248 -2.93 -2.58 33.45
N ASN A 249 -2.96 -2.89 34.76
CA ASN A 249 -3.33 -1.92 35.79
C ASN A 249 -2.21 -1.87 36.84
N ASN A 250 -1.82 -0.68 37.30
CA ASN A 250 -0.94 -0.50 38.46
C ASN A 250 -1.58 0.45 39.49
N SER A 251 -0.92 0.68 40.63
CA SER A 251 -1.45 1.49 41.74
C SER A 251 -1.80 2.92 41.32
N VAL A 252 -0.90 3.59 40.58
CA VAL A 252 -1.09 4.97 40.08
C VAL A 252 -2.31 5.06 39.16
N TYR A 253 -2.51 4.07 38.29
CA TYR A 253 -3.65 4.03 37.37
C TYR A 253 -4.99 3.80 38.09
N ASN A 254 -5.01 2.94 39.10
CA ASN A 254 -6.19 2.71 39.92
C ASN A 254 -6.54 3.96 40.76
N PHE A 255 -5.54 4.68 41.28
CA PHE A 255 -5.71 5.97 41.92
C PHE A 255 -6.28 7.02 40.95
N ALA A 256 -5.71 7.15 39.75
CA ALA A 256 -6.19 8.07 38.71
C ALA A 256 -7.65 7.79 38.29
N LYS A 257 -8.05 6.50 38.19
CA LYS A 257 -9.45 6.11 37.98
C LYS A 257 -10.35 6.56 39.13
N GLY A 258 -9.93 6.36 40.38
CA GLY A 258 -10.66 6.80 41.56
C GLY A 258 -10.88 8.31 41.59
N VAL A 259 -9.83 9.08 41.34
CA VAL A 259 -9.91 10.56 41.23
C VAL A 259 -10.85 10.97 40.09
N SER A 260 -10.69 10.44 38.87
CA SER A 260 -11.51 10.81 37.71
C SER A 260 -13.00 10.47 37.88
N ALA A 261 -13.30 9.40 38.63
CA ALA A 261 -14.68 9.04 39.00
C ALA A 261 -15.28 10.04 40.01
N LEU A 262 -14.51 10.48 41.00
CA LEU A 262 -14.93 11.49 41.98
C LEU A 262 -15.09 12.89 41.35
N SER A 263 -14.17 13.29 40.47
CA SER A 263 -14.18 14.59 39.78
C SER A 263 -15.01 14.60 38.48
N GLN A 264 -15.74 13.51 38.19
CA GLN A 264 -16.55 13.31 36.98
C GLN A 264 -15.82 13.62 35.66
N SER A 265 -14.48 13.53 35.65
CA SER A 265 -13.62 14.04 34.56
C SER A 265 -13.51 13.07 33.37
N GLY A 266 -14.44 12.13 33.25
CA GLY A 266 -14.51 11.15 32.17
C GLY A 266 -13.68 9.88 32.41
N PRO A 267 -13.67 8.95 31.43
CA PRO A 267 -12.93 7.70 31.52
C PRO A 267 -11.43 7.92 31.31
N VAL A 268 -10.61 7.42 32.23
CA VAL A 268 -9.15 7.40 32.06
C VAL A 268 -8.78 6.45 30.90
N PRO A 269 -7.91 6.85 29.95
CA PRO A 269 -7.46 5.99 28.85
C PRO A 269 -6.95 4.62 29.31
N LYS A 270 -6.99 3.61 28.43
CA LYS A 270 -6.35 2.32 28.70
C LYS A 270 -4.82 2.50 28.73
N LEU A 271 -4.16 1.88 29.72
CA LEU A 271 -2.71 1.67 29.64
C LEU A 271 -2.37 0.63 28.58
N GLY A 272 -1.09 0.60 28.19
CA GLY A 272 -0.50 -0.35 27.26
C GLY A 272 0.02 0.34 26.01
N LEU A 273 1.25 0.03 25.60
CA LEU A 273 2.01 0.75 24.56
C LEU A 273 1.26 0.88 23.22
N ILE A 274 0.46 -0.14 22.85
CA ILE A 274 -0.34 -0.20 21.62
C ILE A 274 -1.82 -0.54 21.92
N ALA A 275 -2.27 -0.31 23.16
CA ALA A 275 -3.65 -0.58 23.58
C ALA A 275 -4.68 0.27 22.82
N THR A 276 -4.36 1.53 22.53
CA THR A 276 -5.19 2.45 21.74
C THR A 276 -5.25 2.10 20.24
N ARG A 277 -4.24 1.36 19.72
CA ARG A 277 -4.24 0.81 18.35
C ARG A 277 -5.16 -0.41 18.21
N SER A 278 -5.76 -0.91 19.29
CA SER A 278 -6.47 -2.20 19.31
C SER A 278 -7.96 -2.08 19.61
N GLY A 279 -8.79 -2.73 18.80
CA GLY A 279 -10.26 -2.63 18.83
C GLY A 279 -10.79 -1.61 17.83
N LEU A 280 -11.96 -1.03 18.13
CA LEU A 280 -12.51 0.10 17.38
C LEU A 280 -11.84 1.39 17.86
N SER A 281 -11.26 2.17 16.95
CA SER A 281 -10.77 3.51 17.28
C SER A 281 -11.94 4.48 17.51
N ASN A 282 -11.75 5.41 18.44
CA ASN A 282 -12.63 6.56 18.63
C ASN A 282 -12.49 7.58 17.50
N ASP A 283 -11.41 7.50 16.71
CA ASP A 283 -11.15 8.44 15.63
C ASP A 283 -12.10 8.26 14.43
N ARG A 284 -12.40 9.40 13.80
CA ARG A 284 -13.20 9.48 12.59
C ARG A 284 -12.47 10.31 11.53
N TYR A 285 -11.91 9.60 10.56
CA TYR A 285 -11.31 10.17 9.37
C TYR A 285 -12.39 10.58 8.38
N THR A 286 -12.11 11.58 7.56
CA THR A 286 -12.85 11.93 6.34
C THR A 286 -11.85 12.18 5.23
N VAL A 287 -11.89 11.36 4.19
CA VAL A 287 -10.95 11.41 3.06
C VAL A 287 -11.67 11.76 1.76
N PHE A 288 -10.96 12.36 0.81
CA PHE A 288 -11.45 12.56 -0.55
C PHE A 288 -11.47 11.23 -1.32
N THR A 289 -12.56 10.98 -2.04
CA THR A 289 -12.80 9.75 -2.81
C THR A 289 -12.05 9.70 -4.14
N GLY A 290 -11.42 10.79 -4.57
CA GLY A 290 -10.93 11.00 -5.93
C GLY A 290 -12.02 11.34 -6.96
N LYS A 291 -13.32 11.30 -6.58
CA LYS A 291 -14.45 11.76 -7.41
C LYS A 291 -14.27 13.26 -7.71
N GLY A 292 -14.42 13.64 -8.98
CA GLY A 292 -14.19 15.02 -9.44
C GLY A 292 -12.71 15.35 -9.63
N ASN A 293 -11.90 15.28 -8.58
CA ASN A 293 -10.44 15.50 -8.65
C ASN A 293 -9.66 14.26 -8.17
N PHE A 294 -9.06 13.55 -9.12
CA PHE A 294 -8.25 12.35 -8.85
C PHE A 294 -7.02 12.65 -7.97
N SER A 295 -6.40 13.82 -8.14
CA SER A 295 -5.16 14.18 -7.44
C SER A 295 -5.36 14.49 -5.94
N LEU A 296 -6.60 14.36 -5.44
CA LEU A 296 -6.95 14.36 -4.01
C LEU A 296 -7.28 12.96 -3.45
N LEU A 297 -7.26 11.88 -4.25
CA LEU A 297 -7.58 10.52 -3.77
C LEU A 297 -6.83 10.17 -2.47
N ASP A 298 -7.55 9.66 -1.47
CA ASP A 298 -7.03 9.21 -0.16
C ASP A 298 -6.45 10.34 0.73
N VAL A 299 -6.51 11.60 0.30
CA VAL A 299 -6.12 12.77 1.12
C VAL A 299 -7.17 13.02 2.21
N VAL A 300 -6.71 13.21 3.44
CA VAL A 300 -7.53 13.55 4.60
C VAL A 300 -8.04 15.00 4.48
N SER A 301 -9.35 15.15 4.48
CA SER A 301 -10.07 16.43 4.49
C SER A 301 -10.46 16.85 5.91
N ARG A 302 -10.89 15.90 6.75
CA ARG A 302 -11.22 16.15 8.16
C ARG A 302 -10.78 15.01 9.07
N PHE A 303 -10.33 15.36 10.27
CA PHE A 303 -10.01 14.43 11.35
C PHE A 303 -10.82 14.83 12.59
N ASN A 304 -11.58 13.89 13.15
CA ASN A 304 -12.48 14.13 14.29
C ASN A 304 -13.40 15.37 14.11
N GLY A 305 -13.87 15.56 12.86
CA GLY A 305 -14.75 16.64 12.44
C GLY A 305 -14.07 17.96 12.04
N ARG A 306 -12.76 18.13 12.33
CA ARG A 306 -11.99 19.36 12.10
C ARG A 306 -11.16 19.29 10.81
N GLU A 307 -10.96 20.43 10.14
CA GLU A 307 -10.14 20.56 8.91
C GLU A 307 -8.66 20.80 9.17
N ALA A 308 -8.30 21.07 10.42
CA ALA A 308 -6.95 21.14 10.94
C ALA A 308 -6.92 20.61 12.38
N LEU A 309 -5.73 20.32 12.88
CA LEU A 309 -5.49 20.14 14.31
C LEU A 309 -5.62 21.51 15.03
N SER A 310 -5.58 21.48 16.36
CA SER A 310 -5.51 22.68 17.20
C SER A 310 -4.58 22.40 18.39
N VAL A 311 -3.38 21.92 18.06
CA VAL A 311 -2.41 21.29 18.98
C VAL A 311 -1.05 21.99 18.92
N TRP A 312 -0.68 22.50 17.76
CA TRP A 312 0.63 23.12 17.49
C TRP A 312 0.51 24.65 17.39
N GLU A 313 1.65 25.36 17.42
CA GLU A 313 1.68 26.83 17.49
C GLU A 313 1.27 27.54 16.18
N SER A 314 1.27 26.85 15.03
CA SER A 314 0.95 27.46 13.72
C SER A 314 -0.03 26.62 12.89
N ASP A 315 -0.74 27.28 11.96
CA ASP A 315 -1.67 26.61 11.06
C ASP A 315 -1.00 25.55 10.18
N ASP A 316 0.25 25.76 9.72
CA ASP A 316 0.92 24.77 8.85
C ASP A 316 1.33 23.50 9.63
N CYS A 317 1.83 23.65 10.86
CA CYS A 317 2.07 22.51 11.75
C CYS A 317 0.76 21.75 12.07
N ASN A 318 -0.38 22.46 12.16
CA ASN A 318 -1.69 21.87 12.38
C ASN A 318 -2.35 21.24 11.13
N ARG A 319 -1.72 21.30 9.94
CA ARG A 319 -2.30 20.73 8.71
C ARG A 319 -2.46 19.21 8.77
N ILE A 320 -3.57 18.75 8.21
CA ILE A 320 -3.89 17.32 8.05
C ILE A 320 -3.96 16.86 6.59
N ASP A 321 -3.66 17.73 5.61
CA ASP A 321 -3.80 17.50 4.17
C ASP A 321 -2.69 16.59 3.58
N GLY A 322 -2.52 15.41 4.18
CA GLY A 322 -1.76 14.28 3.64
C GLY A 322 -2.68 13.11 3.24
N SER A 323 -2.12 12.16 2.50
CA SER A 323 -2.70 10.84 2.30
C SER A 323 -2.92 10.13 3.65
N GLU A 324 -3.90 9.24 3.77
CA GLU A 324 -3.96 8.28 4.88
C GLU A 324 -2.89 7.18 4.75
N GLY A 325 -2.39 6.94 3.54
CA GLY A 325 -1.22 6.11 3.25
C GLY A 325 -1.47 4.95 2.29
N ALA A 326 -2.68 4.85 1.71
CA ALA A 326 -3.00 3.86 0.69
C ALA A 326 -2.71 4.38 -0.73
N PHE A 327 -3.01 5.65 -1.01
CA PHE A 327 -2.77 6.29 -2.33
C PHE A 327 -2.14 7.68 -2.21
N PHE A 328 -1.19 7.97 -3.09
CA PHE A 328 -0.44 9.23 -3.14
C PHE A 328 -0.65 9.98 -4.47
N ASN A 329 -0.50 11.31 -4.41
CA ASN A 329 -0.73 12.24 -5.51
C ASN A 329 0.19 11.95 -6.74
N LEU A 330 -0.42 11.60 -7.89
CA LEU A 330 0.32 11.22 -9.10
C LEU A 330 1.20 12.34 -9.66
N ASP A 331 0.74 13.59 -9.56
CA ASP A 331 1.45 14.75 -10.11
C ASP A 331 2.74 15.03 -9.33
N ALA A 332 2.76 14.80 -8.01
CA ALA A 332 3.97 14.84 -7.20
C ALA A 332 4.92 13.68 -7.54
N LEU A 333 4.40 12.45 -7.66
CA LEU A 333 5.21 11.25 -7.95
C LEU A 333 5.91 11.31 -9.31
N ARG A 334 5.20 11.73 -10.37
CA ARG A 334 5.77 11.92 -11.73
C ARG A 334 6.98 12.86 -11.71
N ASP A 335 6.86 13.94 -10.97
CA ASP A 335 7.85 15.01 -10.88
C ASP A 335 8.91 14.73 -9.78
N ARG A 336 8.85 13.56 -9.10
CA ARG A 336 9.64 13.17 -7.91
C ARG A 336 9.61 14.18 -6.76
N ARG A 337 8.56 15.01 -6.68
CA ARG A 337 8.34 15.97 -5.61
C ARG A 337 7.91 15.26 -4.32
N PRO A 338 8.06 15.89 -3.13
CA PRO A 338 7.59 15.31 -1.88
C PRO A 338 6.09 15.03 -1.88
N VAL A 339 5.70 13.92 -1.25
CA VAL A 339 4.31 13.55 -0.97
C VAL A 339 4.06 13.59 0.53
N HIS A 340 2.82 13.77 0.95
CA HIS A 340 2.48 13.91 2.37
C HIS A 340 1.60 12.75 2.84
N VAL A 341 1.84 12.28 4.07
CA VAL A 341 0.97 11.34 4.80
C VAL A 341 0.55 11.95 6.13
N PHE A 342 -0.72 11.83 6.52
CA PHE A 342 -1.20 12.24 7.84
C PHE A 342 -1.24 11.03 8.77
N ASN A 343 -0.67 11.16 9.98
CA ASN A 343 -0.68 10.08 10.97
C ASN A 343 -1.16 10.61 12.32
N ALA A 344 -2.36 10.18 12.73
CA ALA A 344 -2.98 10.59 13.99
C ALA A 344 -2.17 10.20 15.24
N GLY A 345 -1.42 9.09 15.21
CA GLY A 345 -0.59 8.66 16.36
C GLY A 345 0.67 9.51 16.59
N ILE A 346 1.11 10.26 15.56
CA ILE A 346 2.21 11.23 15.59
C ILE A 346 1.64 12.67 15.62
N CYS A 347 0.31 12.83 15.46
CA CYS A 347 -0.40 14.10 15.37
C CYS A 347 0.21 15.16 14.44
N ARG A 348 0.82 14.74 13.34
CA ARG A 348 1.28 15.67 12.29
C ARG A 348 1.15 15.06 10.90
N ARG A 349 1.13 15.93 9.91
CA ARG A 349 1.43 15.60 8.52
C ARG A 349 2.94 15.40 8.38
N LEU A 350 3.34 14.28 7.80
CA LEU A 350 4.73 13.95 7.50
C LEU A 350 4.98 14.21 6.01
N ALA A 351 6.02 14.98 5.71
CA ALA A 351 6.58 15.03 4.37
C ALA A 351 7.40 13.75 4.12
N LEU A 352 7.24 13.17 2.93
CA LEU A 352 8.04 12.06 2.43
C LEU A 352 8.72 12.53 1.14
N GLU A 353 10.05 12.46 1.12
CA GLU A 353 10.89 12.79 -0.02
C GLU A 353 11.18 11.56 -0.87
N PHE A 354 11.45 11.76 -2.16
CA PHE A 354 11.96 10.70 -3.02
C PHE A 354 13.41 10.34 -2.62
N LYS A 355 13.66 9.07 -2.33
CA LYS A 355 15.00 8.57 -1.96
C LYS A 355 15.64 7.69 -3.06
N SER A 356 14.87 6.85 -3.77
CA SER A 356 15.39 6.03 -4.89
C SER A 356 14.30 5.37 -5.76
N GLU A 357 14.67 4.88 -6.95
CA GLU A 357 13.83 3.96 -7.73
C GLU A 357 14.13 2.51 -7.34
N THR A 358 13.13 1.62 -7.40
CA THR A 358 13.26 0.23 -6.96
C THR A 358 12.25 -0.68 -7.68
N THR A 359 12.36 -1.99 -7.46
CA THR A 359 11.37 -2.98 -7.93
C THR A 359 10.86 -3.82 -6.76
N VAL A 360 9.59 -4.21 -6.82
CA VAL A 360 8.90 -5.05 -5.83
C VAL A 360 8.00 -6.06 -6.53
N MET A 361 7.43 -7.01 -5.78
CA MET A 361 6.44 -7.98 -6.29
C MET A 361 6.85 -8.60 -7.64
N ASP A 362 8.08 -9.11 -7.69
CA ASP A 362 8.59 -9.90 -8.82
C ASP A 362 8.68 -9.10 -10.14
N GLY A 363 8.97 -7.79 -10.05
CA GLY A 363 9.39 -6.93 -11.17
C GLY A 363 8.63 -5.61 -11.33
N ILE A 364 7.63 -5.34 -10.49
CA ILE A 364 6.82 -4.12 -10.53
C ILE A 364 7.69 -2.90 -10.16
N PRO A 365 7.82 -1.87 -11.01
CA PRO A 365 8.59 -0.67 -10.72
C PRO A 365 7.90 0.19 -9.65
N ALA A 366 8.70 0.72 -8.73
CA ALA A 366 8.24 1.54 -7.62
C ALA A 366 9.22 2.66 -7.28
N LEU A 367 8.72 3.73 -6.65
CA LEU A 367 9.51 4.81 -6.09
C LEU A 367 9.61 4.61 -4.57
N ARG A 368 10.82 4.60 -4.02
CA ARG A 368 11.04 4.61 -2.57
C ARG A 368 11.00 6.06 -2.08
N TYR A 369 10.11 6.29 -1.13
CA TYR A 369 9.89 7.55 -0.45
C TYR A 369 10.14 7.38 1.05
N GLY A 370 10.65 8.40 1.74
CA GLY A 370 10.91 8.37 3.18
C GLY A 370 10.96 9.78 3.77
N PRO A 371 10.85 9.93 5.10
CA PRO A 371 10.94 11.24 5.74
C PRO A 371 12.26 11.95 5.40
N PRO A 372 12.31 13.30 5.44
CA PRO A 372 13.56 14.03 5.36
C PRO A 372 14.45 13.69 6.56
N ASP A 373 15.76 13.73 6.36
CA ASP A 373 16.69 13.23 7.38
C ASP A 373 16.66 14.11 8.66
N ASN A 374 16.25 15.38 8.51
CA ASN A 374 16.02 16.34 9.60
C ASN A 374 14.61 16.28 10.23
N PHE A 375 13.80 15.25 9.95
CA PHE A 375 12.38 15.19 10.36
C PHE A 375 12.16 15.33 11.88
N PHE A 376 13.07 14.79 12.69
CA PHE A 376 13.05 14.88 14.15
C PHE A 376 14.09 15.88 14.72
N HIS A 377 14.64 16.79 13.91
CA HIS A 377 15.48 17.87 14.42
C HIS A 377 14.66 18.85 15.29
N ASN A 378 15.32 19.44 16.29
CA ASN A 378 14.74 20.49 17.13
C ASN A 378 14.56 21.81 16.34
N ALA A 379 13.93 22.80 16.99
CA ALA A 379 13.64 24.12 16.40
C ALA A 379 14.87 24.98 16.05
N LEU A 380 16.07 24.63 16.52
CA LEU A 380 17.33 25.34 16.26
C LEU A 380 18.04 24.78 15.02
N ASP A 381 18.06 23.44 14.91
CA ASP A 381 18.68 22.70 13.81
C ASP A 381 17.73 22.53 12.61
N ASN A 382 16.43 22.82 12.78
CA ASN A 382 15.42 22.87 11.73
C ASN A 382 14.29 23.86 12.09
N SER A 383 14.29 25.03 11.45
CA SER A 383 13.29 26.09 11.65
C SER A 383 11.85 25.62 11.35
N ASP A 384 11.68 24.70 10.42
CA ASP A 384 10.35 24.26 9.95
C ASP A 384 9.66 23.38 11.01
N ASN A 385 10.44 22.80 11.93
CA ASN A 385 9.91 22.10 13.09
C ASN A 385 9.57 23.04 14.27
N ALA A 386 9.88 24.34 14.19
CA ALA A 386 9.76 25.26 15.33
C ALA A 386 8.33 25.50 15.83
N CYS A 387 7.30 25.18 15.03
CA CYS A 387 5.89 25.29 15.43
C CYS A 387 5.31 24.02 16.09
N TYR A 388 6.05 22.90 16.14
CA TYR A 388 5.63 21.70 16.90
C TYR A 388 5.98 21.79 18.39
N ARG A 389 6.39 22.97 18.87
CA ARG A 389 6.55 23.24 20.29
C ARG A 389 5.20 23.14 20.98
N HIS A 390 5.18 22.46 22.13
CA HIS A 390 3.98 22.31 22.96
C HIS A 390 4.37 22.22 24.44
N SER A 391 4.17 23.34 25.15
CA SER A 391 4.14 23.55 26.62
C SER A 391 5.26 22.92 27.49
N SER A 392 5.89 23.75 28.34
CA SER A 392 6.66 23.37 29.56
C SER A 392 7.87 22.41 29.45
N PHE A 393 8.05 21.68 28.36
CA PHE A 393 9.05 20.60 28.26
C PHE A 393 10.09 20.79 27.13
N ASP A 394 10.09 21.94 26.45
CA ASP A 394 10.78 22.13 25.16
C ASP A 394 11.92 23.17 25.19
N THR A 395 12.53 23.36 26.36
CA THR A 395 13.76 24.16 26.52
C THR A 395 14.99 23.31 26.19
N HIS A 396 15.52 23.49 24.98
CA HIS A 396 16.82 22.97 24.51
C HIS A 396 16.96 21.44 24.50
N LEU A 397 16.05 20.74 23.82
CA LEU A 397 16.18 19.30 23.58
C LEU A 397 17.16 19.00 22.42
N PRO A 398 18.00 17.96 22.52
CA PRO A 398 18.84 17.51 21.41
C PRO A 398 18.00 17.08 20.20
N SER A 399 18.52 17.30 18.99
CA SER A 399 17.87 16.83 17.77
C SER A 399 17.78 15.30 17.72
N GLY A 400 16.70 14.78 17.12
CA GLY A 400 16.42 13.34 17.03
C GLY A 400 15.19 12.87 17.81
N VAL A 401 14.52 13.77 18.54
CA VAL A 401 13.28 13.48 19.30
C VAL A 401 12.18 14.50 18.99
N PHE A 402 10.93 14.03 19.02
CA PHE A 402 9.72 14.83 18.80
C PHE A 402 8.75 14.67 19.97
N ASN A 403 8.32 15.81 20.54
CA ASN A 403 7.36 15.86 21.65
C ASN A 403 5.95 15.46 21.18
N ASN A 404 5.50 14.25 21.50
CA ASN A 404 4.17 13.75 21.17
C ASN A 404 3.20 13.81 22.36
N SER A 405 3.53 14.59 23.41
CA SER A 405 2.76 14.62 24.67
C SER A 405 1.31 15.04 24.47
N ALA A 406 1.08 16.04 23.62
CA ALA A 406 -0.23 16.58 23.33
C ALA A 406 -1.24 15.55 22.77
N CYS A 407 -0.74 14.53 22.05
CA CYS A 407 -1.55 13.40 21.57
C CYS A 407 -1.31 12.09 22.32
N SER A 408 -0.49 12.12 23.37
CA SER A 408 -0.33 11.06 24.37
C SER A 408 -1.07 11.41 25.68
N TYR A 409 -2.18 12.15 25.59
CA TYR A 409 -3.00 12.61 26.72
C TYR A 409 -2.25 13.44 27.79
N GLY A 410 -1.16 14.13 27.40
CA GLY A 410 -0.28 14.87 28.31
C GLY A 410 0.82 14.02 28.97
N SER A 411 0.94 12.73 28.64
CA SER A 411 2.12 11.92 28.98
C SER A 411 3.38 12.53 28.35
N PRO A 412 4.54 12.56 29.02
CA PRO A 412 5.78 13.17 28.51
C PRO A 412 6.48 12.24 27.48
N THR A 413 5.76 11.89 26.43
CA THR A 413 6.14 10.89 25.43
C THR A 413 6.88 11.54 24.26
N TYR A 414 8.07 11.02 23.95
CA TYR A 414 8.94 11.50 22.88
C TYR A 414 9.17 10.43 21.82
N LEU A 415 8.89 10.75 20.56
CA LEU A 415 9.08 9.85 19.43
C LEU A 415 10.45 10.09 18.78
N SER A 416 11.10 9.03 18.32
CA SER A 416 12.34 9.06 17.54
C SER A 416 12.36 7.92 16.51
N PHE A 417 13.41 7.85 15.69
CA PHE A 417 13.73 6.60 14.99
C PHE A 417 14.44 5.62 15.95
N PRO A 418 14.42 4.29 15.68
CA PRO A 418 15.08 3.30 16.54
C PRO A 418 16.57 3.59 16.78
N HIS A 419 17.03 3.33 18.00
CA HIS A 419 18.37 3.63 18.53
C HIS A 419 18.77 5.10 18.36
N PHE A 420 17.78 6.02 18.35
CA PHE A 420 17.97 7.42 17.98
C PHE A 420 18.75 7.58 16.66
N TYR A 421 18.41 6.79 15.64
CA TYR A 421 18.90 7.00 14.27
C TYR A 421 18.56 8.42 13.81
N LEU A 422 19.54 9.10 13.18
CA LEU A 422 19.50 10.53 12.83
C LEU A 422 19.31 11.48 14.04
N GLY A 423 19.53 10.99 15.27
CA GLY A 423 19.54 11.79 16.48
C GLY A 423 20.92 12.04 17.07
N ASP A 424 21.00 13.06 17.93
CA ASP A 424 22.21 13.46 18.63
C ASP A 424 22.77 12.29 19.49
N PRO A 425 24.10 12.06 19.49
CA PRO A 425 24.71 10.99 20.29
C PRO A 425 24.41 11.05 21.79
N SER A 426 24.15 12.23 22.36
CA SER A 426 23.79 12.39 23.78
C SER A 426 22.55 11.60 24.17
N LEU A 427 21.55 11.48 23.29
CA LEU A 427 20.32 10.72 23.52
C LEU A 427 20.60 9.22 23.77
N ARG A 428 21.60 8.65 23.08
CA ARG A 428 22.07 7.28 23.31
C ARG A 428 22.88 7.16 24.59
N ASN A 429 23.66 8.17 24.92
CA ASN A 429 24.55 8.19 26.09
C ASN A 429 23.79 8.22 27.44
N VAL A 430 22.46 8.41 27.44
CA VAL A 430 21.61 8.41 28.64
C VAL A 430 21.53 7.02 29.32
N VAL A 431 21.60 5.93 28.54
CA VAL A 431 21.59 4.54 29.05
C VAL A 431 22.81 3.77 28.54
N ASP A 432 23.14 2.66 29.18
CA ASP A 432 24.11 1.68 28.66
C ASP A 432 23.36 0.54 27.94
N GLY A 433 24.00 -0.10 26.97
CA GLY A 433 23.39 -1.24 26.24
C GLY A 433 22.51 -0.84 25.05
N MET A 434 22.53 0.43 24.61
CA MET A 434 21.93 0.84 23.34
C MET A 434 22.96 0.78 22.21
N ASP A 435 22.75 -0.13 21.25
CA ASP A 435 23.63 -0.27 20.08
C ASP A 435 23.65 0.98 19.19
N PRO A 436 24.74 1.23 18.44
CA PRO A 436 24.77 2.27 17.41
C PRO A 436 23.67 2.09 16.34
N PRO A 437 23.06 3.17 15.84
CA PRO A 437 21.95 3.07 14.90
C PRO A 437 22.40 2.58 13.52
N ASP A 438 21.69 1.59 13.00
CA ASP A 438 21.91 0.98 11.68
C ASP A 438 20.88 1.55 10.67
N PRO A 439 21.32 2.23 9.59
CA PRO A 439 20.41 2.81 8.60
C PRO A 439 19.47 1.80 7.92
N GLU A 440 19.91 0.57 7.62
CA GLU A 440 19.06 -0.44 6.97
C GLU A 440 17.98 -0.96 7.92
N LYS A 441 18.34 -1.13 9.20
CA LYS A 441 17.41 -1.59 10.25
C LYS A 441 16.50 -0.49 10.78
N HIS A 442 16.89 0.79 10.76
CA HIS A 442 16.17 1.84 11.49
C HIS A 442 15.51 2.91 10.60
N GLN A 443 15.85 3.02 9.31
CA GLN A 443 15.15 3.94 8.39
C GLN A 443 13.66 3.61 8.22
N MET A 444 12.82 4.63 8.04
CA MET A 444 11.42 4.51 7.64
C MET A 444 11.29 4.71 6.13
N TYR A 445 10.46 3.89 5.44
CA TYR A 445 10.16 4.13 4.03
C TYR A 445 8.79 3.61 3.57
N PHE A 446 8.31 4.19 2.48
CA PHE A 446 7.14 3.80 1.69
C PHE A 446 7.61 3.45 0.27
N THR A 447 6.93 2.52 -0.38
CA THR A 447 7.27 2.06 -1.74
C THR A 447 6.04 2.25 -2.62
N ILE A 448 6.05 3.22 -3.52
CA ILE A 448 4.85 3.77 -4.17
C ILE A 448 4.85 3.45 -5.67
N HIS A 449 3.73 3.00 -6.23
CA HIS A 449 3.62 2.74 -7.67
C HIS A 449 3.58 4.07 -8.45
N PRO A 450 4.57 4.38 -9.33
CA PRO A 450 4.77 5.72 -9.90
C PRO A 450 3.58 6.29 -10.68
N VAL A 451 2.73 5.42 -11.26
CA VAL A 451 1.60 5.83 -12.12
C VAL A 451 0.22 5.41 -11.58
N LEU A 452 0.16 4.68 -10.46
CA LEU A 452 -1.10 4.29 -9.81
C LEU A 452 -1.29 4.97 -8.45
N GLY A 453 -0.25 5.60 -7.90
CA GLY A 453 -0.29 6.25 -6.58
C GLY A 453 -0.35 5.28 -5.40
N MET A 454 -0.75 4.03 -5.65
CA MET A 454 -0.88 2.95 -4.68
C MET A 454 0.41 2.69 -3.91
N ASN A 455 0.28 2.55 -2.59
CA ASN A 455 1.33 2.01 -1.72
C ASN A 455 1.52 0.50 -1.97
N LEU A 456 2.70 0.15 -2.51
CA LEU A 456 3.15 -1.23 -2.76
C LEU A 456 3.95 -1.83 -1.59
N GLY A 457 4.05 -1.10 -0.48
CA GLY A 457 4.58 -1.61 0.78
C GLY A 457 5.37 -0.57 1.56
N ALA A 458 5.07 -0.47 2.85
CA ALA A 458 5.75 0.41 3.78
C ALA A 458 6.53 -0.38 4.85
N VAL A 459 7.55 0.23 5.41
CA VAL A 459 8.23 -0.17 6.63
C VAL A 459 8.28 1.06 7.52
N SER A 460 7.30 1.15 8.43
CA SER A 460 7.24 2.22 9.43
C SER A 460 8.00 1.80 10.67
N ARG A 461 8.89 2.65 11.17
CA ARG A 461 9.76 2.39 12.33
C ARG A 461 9.78 3.60 13.24
N ILE A 462 9.32 3.43 14.47
CA ILE A 462 9.21 4.50 15.47
C ILE A 462 9.63 3.95 16.83
N GLN A 463 10.49 4.69 17.52
CA GLN A 463 10.85 4.47 18.92
C GLN A 463 10.04 5.40 19.82
N ILE A 464 9.61 4.87 20.95
CA ILE A 464 8.86 5.54 22.00
C ILE A 464 9.80 5.68 23.20
N ASN A 465 9.93 6.92 23.67
CA ASN A 465 10.74 7.33 24.81
C ASN A 465 9.86 8.14 25.77
N VAL A 466 10.30 8.29 27.03
CA VAL A 466 9.66 9.19 27.99
C VAL A 466 10.66 10.10 28.65
N MET A 467 10.28 11.35 28.88
CA MET A 467 11.07 12.31 29.66
C MET A 467 10.73 12.18 31.15
N ILE A 468 11.76 12.07 31.98
CA ILE A 468 11.63 12.18 33.43
C ILE A 468 11.51 13.64 33.82
N LYS A 469 10.50 13.96 34.64
CA LYS A 469 10.31 15.25 35.28
C LYS A 469 10.13 15.09 36.79
N LYS A 470 10.79 15.95 37.57
CA LYS A 470 10.85 15.91 39.04
C LYS A 470 10.04 17.06 39.63
N ALA A 471 9.07 16.74 40.47
CA ALA A 471 8.25 17.71 41.20
C ALA A 471 8.83 17.90 42.61
N SER A 472 9.02 19.15 43.03
CA SER A 472 9.80 19.52 44.22
C SER A 472 9.34 18.87 45.53
N TYR A 473 8.05 18.55 45.63
CA TYR A 473 7.46 17.94 46.84
C TYR A 473 7.14 16.44 46.68
N VAL A 474 7.60 15.78 45.61
CA VAL A 474 7.26 14.39 45.24
C VAL A 474 8.55 13.60 44.96
N PRO A 475 9.20 13.01 46.00
CA PRO A 475 10.58 12.51 45.91
C PRO A 475 10.76 11.22 45.09
N GLN A 476 9.70 10.60 44.58
CA GLN A 476 9.71 9.24 44.02
C GLN A 476 10.62 9.08 42.78
N LEU A 477 10.90 10.17 42.04
CA LEU A 477 11.86 10.18 40.91
C LEU A 477 13.18 10.90 41.22
N ASN A 478 13.52 11.14 42.50
CA ASN A 478 14.69 11.96 42.85
C ASN A 478 16.04 11.37 42.39
N ARG A 479 16.15 10.05 42.22
CA ARG A 479 17.39 9.39 41.78
C ARG A 479 17.76 9.70 40.33
N PHE A 480 16.78 10.04 39.50
CA PHE A 480 16.96 10.38 38.08
C PHE A 480 17.39 11.86 37.92
N GLU A 481 17.89 12.20 36.73
CA GLU A 481 18.13 13.58 36.30
C GLU A 481 16.83 14.19 35.73
N ASP A 482 16.64 15.50 35.88
CA ASP A 482 15.45 16.18 35.33
C ASP A 482 15.62 16.48 33.84
N GLY A 483 14.61 16.20 33.03
CA GLY A 483 14.70 16.32 31.56
C GLY A 483 15.34 15.11 30.87
N MET A 484 15.83 14.12 31.63
CA MET A 484 16.40 12.86 31.12
C MET A 484 15.36 12.12 30.25
N ILE A 485 15.66 11.91 28.95
CA ILE A 485 14.82 11.13 28.04
C ILE A 485 15.30 9.68 28.04
N ILE A 486 14.46 8.77 28.54
CA ILE A 486 14.79 7.34 28.61
C ILE A 486 13.97 6.52 27.59
N PRO A 487 14.58 5.52 26.93
CA PRO A 487 13.92 4.71 25.92
C PRO A 487 12.98 3.68 26.56
N VAL A 488 11.88 3.36 25.87
CA VAL A 488 10.86 2.41 26.36
C VAL A 488 10.74 1.20 25.45
N ALA A 489 10.48 1.44 24.15
CA ALA A 489 10.34 0.40 23.14
C ALA A 489 10.42 1.01 21.73
N TRP A 490 10.64 0.19 20.70
CA TRP A 490 10.42 0.60 19.31
C TRP A 490 9.59 -0.43 18.53
N ILE A 491 8.93 0.06 17.48
CA ILE A 491 7.90 -0.66 16.74
C ILE A 491 8.23 -0.62 15.25
N GLU A 492 8.42 -1.77 14.62
CA GLU A 492 8.38 -1.92 13.16
C GLU A 492 6.98 -2.37 12.74
N THR A 493 6.31 -1.61 11.87
CA THR A 493 5.13 -2.09 11.12
C THR A 493 5.58 -2.41 9.69
N ASN A 494 5.76 -3.70 9.40
CA ASN A 494 6.27 -4.21 8.12
C ASN A 494 5.11 -4.62 7.20
N ALA A 495 4.84 -3.82 6.18
CA ALA A 495 3.69 -3.93 5.29
C ALA A 495 4.10 -4.35 3.86
N ARG A 496 5.11 -5.21 3.73
CA ARG A 496 5.68 -5.65 2.42
C ARG A 496 5.18 -7.01 1.91
N GLN A 497 4.52 -7.81 2.74
CA GLN A 497 4.10 -9.19 2.40
C GLN A 497 2.65 -9.20 1.90
N PHE A 498 2.45 -8.87 0.61
CA PHE A 498 1.15 -8.89 -0.04
C PHE A 498 0.71 -10.30 -0.47
N PRO A 499 -0.58 -10.66 -0.38
CA PRO A 499 -1.10 -11.92 -0.92
C PRO A 499 -0.89 -12.06 -2.43
N GLU A 500 -0.73 -13.30 -2.91
CA GLU A 500 -0.48 -13.62 -4.32
C GLU A 500 -1.57 -13.16 -5.29
N GLU A 501 -2.81 -13.01 -4.81
CA GLU A 501 -3.91 -12.46 -5.59
C GLU A 501 -3.75 -10.94 -5.78
N THR A 502 -3.35 -10.23 -4.72
CA THR A 502 -3.04 -8.79 -4.79
C THR A 502 -1.82 -8.54 -5.65
N LYS A 503 -0.74 -9.32 -5.53
CA LYS A 503 0.42 -9.24 -6.43
C LYS A 503 0.02 -9.38 -7.90
N ARG A 504 -0.78 -10.41 -8.23
CA ARG A 504 -1.28 -10.64 -9.60
C ARG A 504 -2.18 -9.50 -10.09
N ALA A 505 -3.05 -8.95 -9.23
CA ALA A 505 -3.87 -7.80 -9.58
C ALA A 505 -3.04 -6.56 -9.91
N VAL A 506 -2.04 -6.22 -9.08
CA VAL A 506 -1.12 -5.10 -9.36
C VAL A 506 -0.30 -5.39 -10.62
N TYR A 507 0.25 -6.60 -10.80
CA TYR A 507 1.00 -6.98 -12.00
C TYR A 507 0.19 -6.76 -13.29
N HIS A 508 -1.07 -7.19 -13.32
CA HIS A 508 -1.95 -6.97 -14.48
C HIS A 508 -2.30 -5.48 -14.67
N ALA A 509 -2.50 -4.72 -13.59
CA ALA A 509 -2.71 -3.28 -13.66
C ALA A 509 -1.47 -2.51 -14.18
N THR A 510 -0.26 -2.94 -13.79
CA THR A 510 1.00 -2.33 -14.22
C THR A 510 1.37 -2.70 -15.66
N PHE A 511 1.34 -3.99 -16.01
CA PHE A 511 1.90 -4.50 -17.27
C PHE A 511 0.83 -4.82 -18.31
N THR A 512 -0.22 -5.56 -17.94
CA THR A 512 -1.23 -6.01 -18.91
C THR A 512 -2.08 -4.84 -19.43
N LEU A 513 -2.53 -3.92 -18.57
CA LEU A 513 -3.25 -2.73 -19.03
C LEU A 513 -2.40 -1.87 -19.99
N ARG A 514 -1.11 -1.66 -19.70
CA ARG A 514 -0.18 -0.93 -20.58
C ARG A 514 0.13 -1.66 -21.90
N ALA A 515 0.18 -2.99 -21.87
CA ALA A 515 0.35 -3.79 -23.08
C ALA A 515 -0.90 -3.72 -23.97
N VAL A 516 -2.10 -3.72 -23.37
CA VAL A 516 -3.37 -3.50 -24.08
C VAL A 516 -3.48 -2.07 -24.61
N GLU A 517 -3.14 -1.06 -23.81
CA GLU A 517 -3.10 0.36 -24.20
C GLU A 517 -2.23 0.58 -25.45
N LYS A 518 -0.94 0.18 -25.39
CA LYS A 518 -0.02 0.27 -26.53
C LYS A 518 -0.47 -0.60 -27.69
N GLY A 519 -0.97 -1.81 -27.41
CA GLY A 519 -1.51 -2.71 -28.42
C GLY A 519 -2.64 -2.08 -29.21
N MET A 520 -3.62 -1.46 -28.55
CA MET A 520 -4.71 -0.72 -29.18
C MET A 520 -4.19 0.53 -29.92
N MET A 521 -3.29 1.30 -29.30
CA MET A 521 -2.71 2.52 -29.88
C MET A 521 -1.98 2.27 -31.21
N TYR A 522 -1.35 1.10 -31.39
CA TYR A 522 -0.74 0.72 -32.68
C TYR A 522 -1.71 -0.05 -33.61
N ALA A 523 -2.55 -0.94 -33.08
CA ALA A 523 -3.43 -1.77 -33.89
C ALA A 523 -4.53 -0.98 -34.60
N PHE A 524 -5.10 0.05 -33.95
CA PHE A 524 -6.16 0.87 -34.55
C PHE A 524 -5.67 1.67 -35.78
N PRO A 525 -4.54 2.41 -35.73
CA PRO A 525 -3.97 3.05 -36.92
C PRO A 525 -3.56 2.08 -38.03
N ILE A 526 -2.99 0.91 -37.69
CA ILE A 526 -2.67 -0.13 -38.68
C ILE A 526 -3.93 -0.65 -39.37
N LEU A 527 -5.00 -0.90 -38.61
CA LEU A 527 -6.29 -1.32 -39.16
C LEU A 527 -6.94 -0.21 -40.01
N THR A 528 -6.81 1.07 -39.61
CA THR A 528 -7.24 2.22 -40.43
C THR A 528 -6.53 2.24 -41.78
N PHE A 529 -5.21 2.04 -41.81
CA PHE A 529 -4.42 1.98 -43.04
C PHE A 529 -4.83 0.80 -43.94
N ILE A 530 -4.96 -0.41 -43.37
CA ILE A 530 -5.43 -1.60 -44.11
C ILE A 530 -6.83 -1.37 -44.70
N MET A 531 -7.75 -0.80 -43.91
CA MET A 531 -9.11 -0.49 -44.36
C MET A 531 -9.14 0.60 -45.45
N ALA A 532 -8.25 1.60 -45.39
CA ALA A 532 -8.08 2.59 -46.46
C ALA A 532 -7.59 1.92 -47.77
N CYS A 533 -6.62 1.00 -47.70
CA CYS A 533 -6.17 0.23 -48.86
C CYS A 533 -7.29 -0.63 -49.46
N ILE A 534 -8.05 -1.35 -48.63
CA ILE A 534 -9.20 -2.16 -49.08
C ILE A 534 -10.26 -1.28 -49.74
N LEU A 535 -10.59 -0.13 -49.15
CA LEU A 535 -11.56 0.83 -49.70
C LEU A 535 -11.08 1.40 -51.05
N ALA A 536 -9.78 1.74 -51.16
CA ALA A 536 -9.18 2.15 -52.43
C ALA A 536 -9.26 1.05 -53.51
N CYS A 537 -9.00 -0.21 -53.17
CA CYS A 537 -9.15 -1.34 -54.09
C CYS A 537 -10.61 -1.64 -54.50
N ILE A 538 -11.60 -1.19 -53.72
CA ILE A 538 -13.03 -1.30 -54.07
C ILE A 538 -13.46 -0.13 -54.98
N ILE A 539 -12.96 1.08 -54.71
CA ILE A 539 -13.32 2.30 -55.45
C ILE A 539 -12.59 2.38 -56.79
N ILE A 540 -11.29 2.10 -56.84
CA ILE A 540 -10.48 2.15 -58.07
C ILE A 540 -10.81 0.92 -58.92
N PRO A 541 -11.43 1.06 -60.10
CA PRO A 541 -11.71 -0.09 -60.94
C PRO A 541 -10.39 -0.59 -61.54
N CYS A 542 -10.01 -1.85 -61.27
CA CYS A 542 -8.94 -2.51 -62.01
C CYS A 542 -9.21 -2.34 -63.52
N GLY A 543 -8.29 -1.64 -64.21
CA GLY A 543 -8.62 -0.92 -65.43
C GLY A 543 -9.33 -1.77 -66.47
N THR A 544 -10.44 -1.26 -67.01
CA THR A 544 -11.03 -1.82 -68.23
C THR A 544 -9.97 -1.80 -69.31
N LYS A 545 -9.45 -2.98 -69.69
CA LYS A 545 -8.62 -3.13 -70.88
C LYS A 545 -9.36 -2.45 -72.03
N ARG A 546 -8.76 -1.42 -72.64
CA ARG A 546 -9.34 -0.78 -73.83
C ARG A 546 -9.64 -1.89 -74.84
N PRO A 547 -10.82 -1.91 -75.48
CA PRO A 547 -11.04 -2.82 -76.60
C PRO A 547 -9.93 -2.57 -77.62
N LYS A 548 -9.29 -3.64 -78.12
CA LYS A 548 -8.39 -3.48 -79.27
C LYS A 548 -9.25 -3.03 -80.45
N GLU A 549 -8.88 -1.92 -81.07
CA GLU A 549 -9.44 -1.52 -82.35
C GLU A 549 -9.10 -2.62 -83.39
N PRO A 550 -10.05 -3.00 -84.26
CA PRO A 550 -9.77 -3.97 -85.32
C PRO A 550 -8.79 -3.36 -86.33
N PRO A 551 -7.86 -4.16 -86.90
CA PRO A 551 -6.90 -3.66 -87.88
C PRO A 551 -7.61 -3.18 -89.15
N ILE A 552 -7.27 -1.97 -89.60
CA ILE A 552 -7.77 -1.40 -90.85
C ILE A 552 -7.19 -2.21 -92.03
N GLN A 553 -8.04 -2.93 -92.75
CA GLN A 553 -7.66 -3.52 -94.03
C GLN A 553 -7.58 -2.43 -95.11
N VAL A 554 -6.37 -2.08 -95.52
CA VAL A 554 -6.14 -1.22 -96.70
C VAL A 554 -6.26 -2.08 -97.95
N ILE A 555 -7.44 -2.06 -98.57
CA ILE A 555 -7.65 -2.67 -99.90
C ILE A 555 -6.92 -1.82 -100.93
N ARG A 556 -5.88 -2.36 -101.57
CA ARG A 556 -5.38 -1.80 -102.83
C ARG A 556 -6.35 -2.20 -103.94
N LEU A 557 -6.92 -1.20 -104.61
CA LEU A 557 -7.46 -1.38 -105.95
C LEU A 557 -6.34 -1.16 -106.97
N SER A 558 -6.40 -1.93 -108.06
CA SER A 558 -5.49 -1.90 -109.21
C SER A 558 -6.24 -1.45 -110.45
#